data_AF-A0A0D2ITM6-F1
#
_entry.id   AF-A0A0D2ITM6-F1
#
_cell.length_a   1.000
_cell.length_b   1.000
_cell.length_c   1.000
_cell.angle_alpha   90.00
_cell.angle_beta   90.00
_cell.angle_gamma   90.00
#
_symmetry.space_group_name_H-M   'P 1'
#
loop_
_entity.id
_entity.type
_entity.pdbx_description
1 polymer ?
#
loop_
_entity_poly.entity_id
_entity_poly.type
_entity_poly.pdbx_seq_one_letter_code
_entity_poly.pdbx_strand_id
1 'polypeptide(L)'
;MKAAKGPGDYQRLNIQQQALKLTANSMYGCLGFTNSRFYARPLAELITSQGREILQTTVDTVANMGNGLEVVYGDTDSMFVHTGTDDLAAARASGAAIKREVNKRYRLLEIELDAIFRTLLLLKKKKYAAIKVRRELHAVNFANPSS
;
A
#
# COMPACT_ATOMS: atom_id res chain seq x y z
N MET A 1 -16.11 -5.15 2.85
CA MET A 1 -15.51 -6.50 2.73
C MET A 1 -15.32 -7.20 4.08
N LYS A 2 -14.73 -6.57 5.11
CA LYS A 2 -14.55 -7.17 6.46
C LYS A 2 -15.86 -7.56 7.19
N ALA A 3 -17.00 -7.00 6.78
CA ALA A 3 -18.32 -7.28 7.34
C ALA A 3 -19.23 -8.14 6.43
N ALA A 4 -18.66 -8.77 5.39
CA ALA A 4 -19.45 -9.62 4.49
C ALA A 4 -19.96 -10.87 5.24
N LYS A 5 -21.25 -11.19 5.10
CA LYS A 5 -21.89 -12.35 5.75
C LYS A 5 -21.83 -13.64 4.93
N GLY A 6 -21.40 -13.55 3.67
CA GLY A 6 -21.24 -14.69 2.77
C GLY A 6 -20.60 -14.34 1.43
N PRO A 7 -20.39 -15.34 0.54
CA PRO A 7 -19.66 -15.15 -0.73
C PRO A 7 -20.31 -14.15 -1.69
N GLY A 8 -21.65 -14.16 -1.80
CA GLY A 8 -22.39 -13.21 -2.64
C GLY A 8 -22.32 -11.76 -2.12
N ASP A 9 -22.42 -11.58 -0.81
CA ASP A 9 -22.25 -10.26 -0.17
C ASP A 9 -20.82 -9.73 -0.35
N TYR A 10 -19.82 -10.61 -0.27
CA TYR A 10 -18.43 -10.23 -0.52
C TYR A 10 -18.24 -9.72 -1.95
N GLN A 11 -18.75 -10.46 -2.95
CA GLN A 11 -18.68 -10.06 -4.36
C GLN A 11 -19.35 -8.70 -4.59
N ARG A 12 -20.56 -8.49 -4.04
CA ARG A 12 -21.25 -7.20 -4.14
C ARG A 12 -20.44 -6.06 -3.55
N LEU A 13 -19.91 -6.23 -2.32
CA LEU A 13 -19.11 -5.21 -1.65
C LEU A 13 -17.80 -4.92 -2.39
N ASN A 14 -17.18 -5.93 -2.99
CA ASN A 14 -15.98 -5.77 -3.80
C ASN A 14 -16.27 -4.96 -5.07
N ILE A 15 -17.37 -5.25 -5.78
CA ILE A 15 -17.80 -4.48 -6.95
C ILE A 15 -18.06 -3.01 -6.56
N GLN A 16 -18.76 -2.77 -5.44
CA GLN A 16 -19.01 -1.42 -4.96
C GLN A 16 -17.72 -0.66 -4.64
N GLN A 17 -16.77 -1.30 -3.95
CA GLN A 17 -15.46 -0.70 -3.67
C GLN A 17 -14.70 -0.36 -4.96
N GLN A 18 -14.71 -1.26 -5.94
CA GLN A 18 -14.05 -1.05 -7.24
C GLN A 18 -14.68 0.11 -8.00
N ALA A 19 -16.01 0.20 -8.03
CA ALA A 19 -16.73 1.30 -8.66
C ALA A 19 -16.37 2.66 -8.00
N LEU A 20 -16.35 2.73 -6.67
CA LEU A 20 -15.96 3.94 -5.94
C LEU A 20 -14.51 4.34 -6.25
N LYS A 21 -13.58 3.37 -6.27
CA LYS A 21 -12.18 3.61 -6.61
C LYS A 21 -12.03 4.15 -8.04
N LEU A 22 -12.73 3.55 -9.00
CA LEU A 22 -12.71 3.99 -10.39
C LEU A 22 -13.24 5.41 -10.53
N THR A 23 -14.39 5.71 -9.92
CA THR A 23 -14.98 7.05 -9.95
C THR A 23 -14.04 8.09 -9.35
N ALA A 24 -13.43 7.82 -8.20
CA ALA A 24 -12.47 8.72 -7.55
C ALA A 24 -11.25 9.01 -8.44
N ASN A 25 -10.66 7.96 -9.03
CA ASN A 25 -9.51 8.11 -9.92
C ASN A 25 -9.87 8.87 -11.21
N SER A 26 -11.06 8.62 -11.76
CA SER A 26 -11.56 9.32 -12.94
C SER A 26 -11.83 10.80 -12.67
N MET A 27 -12.31 11.16 -11.47
CA MET A 27 -12.51 12.58 -11.10
C MET A 27 -11.21 13.37 -11.17
N TYR A 28 -10.10 12.84 -10.64
CA TYR A 28 -8.78 13.47 -10.80
C TYR A 28 -8.40 13.63 -12.28
N GLY A 29 -8.61 12.61 -13.10
CA GLY A 29 -8.37 12.67 -14.55
C GLY A 29 -9.18 13.76 -15.25
N CYS A 30 -10.44 13.93 -14.85
CA CYS A 30 -11.33 14.97 -15.39
C CYS A 30 -10.83 16.39 -15.10
N LEU A 31 -10.10 16.62 -14.01
CA LEU A 31 -9.53 17.94 -13.69
C LEU A 31 -8.40 18.33 -14.65
N GLY A 32 -7.66 17.35 -15.17
CA GLY A 32 -6.54 17.56 -16.08
C GLY A 32 -6.90 17.53 -17.58
N PHE A 33 -8.11 17.09 -17.93
CA PHE A 33 -8.54 16.98 -19.32
C PHE A 33 -9.23 18.25 -19.83
N THR A 34 -8.65 18.89 -20.84
CA THR A 34 -9.11 20.21 -21.33
C THR A 34 -10.55 20.25 -21.84
N ASN A 35 -11.08 19.13 -22.35
CA ASN A 35 -12.46 19.08 -22.86
C ASN A 35 -13.47 18.61 -21.78
N SER A 36 -13.02 18.44 -20.54
CA SER A 36 -13.88 18.13 -19.41
C SER A 36 -14.68 19.36 -18.99
N ARG A 37 -15.96 19.18 -18.65
CA ARG A 37 -16.78 20.22 -18.00
C ARG A 37 -16.22 20.65 -16.65
N PHE A 38 -15.39 19.81 -16.03
CA PHE A 38 -14.75 20.04 -14.73
C PHE A 38 -13.25 20.30 -14.87
N TYR A 39 -12.77 20.75 -16.04
CA TYR A 39 -11.36 21.06 -16.25
C TYR A 39 -10.89 22.14 -15.25
N ALA A 40 -9.87 21.80 -14.46
CA ALA A 40 -9.26 22.67 -13.46
C ALA A 40 -7.81 22.27 -13.24
N ARG A 41 -6.94 22.65 -14.18
CA ARG A 41 -5.51 22.32 -14.17
C ARG A 41 -4.79 22.66 -12.86
N PRO A 42 -4.99 23.84 -12.22
CA PRO A 42 -4.32 24.13 -10.95
C PRO A 42 -4.68 23.14 -9.83
N LEU A 43 -5.91 22.61 -9.82
CA LEU A 43 -6.32 21.59 -8.84
C LEU A 43 -5.65 20.25 -9.13
N ALA A 44 -5.56 19.84 -10.39
CA ALA A 44 -4.84 18.62 -10.76
C ALA A 44 -3.34 18.70 -10.38
N GLU A 45 -2.72 19.85 -10.60
CA GLU A 45 -1.33 20.11 -10.22
C GLU A 45 -1.14 20.10 -8.69
N LEU A 46 -2.06 20.73 -7.94
CA LEU A 46 -2.05 20.72 -6.48
C LEU A 46 -2.15 19.30 -5.91
N ILE A 47 -3.10 18.49 -6.38
CA ILE A 47 -3.24 17.09 -5.98
C ILE A 47 -1.95 16.32 -6.21
N THR A 48 -1.34 16.50 -7.39
CA THR A 48 -0.08 15.81 -7.75
C THR A 48 1.08 16.29 -6.87
N SER A 49 1.14 17.58 -6.56
CA SER A 49 2.16 18.16 -5.69
C SER A 49 2.02 17.63 -4.26
N GLN A 50 0.81 17.62 -3.72
CA GLN A 50 0.52 17.12 -2.38
C GLN A 50 0.87 15.63 -2.25
N GLY A 51 0.57 14.82 -3.27
CA GLY A 51 0.94 13.40 -3.28
C GLY A 51 2.46 13.20 -3.22
N ARG A 52 3.23 13.98 -3.97
CA ARG A 52 4.71 13.93 -3.91
C ARG A 52 5.25 14.35 -2.55
N GLU A 53 4.70 15.42 -1.98
CA GLU A 53 5.09 15.92 -0.65
C GLU A 53 4.81 14.87 0.45
N ILE A 54 3.65 14.23 0.40
CA ILE A 54 3.27 13.16 1.34
C ILE A 54 4.24 11.98 1.21
N LEU A 55 4.54 11.55 -0.02
CA LEU A 55 5.48 10.47 -0.26
C LEU A 55 6.87 10.82 0.30
N GLN A 56 7.37 12.02 0.02
CA GLN A 56 8.66 12.48 0.52
C GLN A 56 8.69 12.56 2.06
N THR A 57 7.67 13.17 2.67
CA THR A 57 7.52 13.23 4.14
C THR A 57 7.49 11.83 4.76
N THR A 58 6.88 10.87 4.08
CA THR A 58 6.84 9.48 4.52
C THR A 58 8.24 8.85 4.46
N VAL A 59 9.00 9.10 3.39
CA VAL A 59 10.40 8.65 3.27
C VAL A 59 11.25 9.23 4.40
N ASP A 60 11.14 10.54 4.64
CA ASP A 60 11.89 11.22 5.68
C ASP A 60 11.50 10.70 7.07
N THR A 61 10.21 10.39 7.28
CA THR A 61 9.74 9.77 8.54
C THR A 61 10.41 8.41 8.76
N VAL A 62 10.50 7.56 7.74
CA VAL A 62 11.16 6.24 7.83
C VAL A 62 12.66 6.40 8.12
N ALA A 63 13.34 7.31 7.41
CA ALA A 63 14.77 7.57 7.61
C ALA A 63 15.08 8.03 9.05
N ASN A 64 14.20 8.85 9.62
CA ASN A 64 14.37 9.38 10.98
C ASN A 64 14.02 8.38 12.10
N MET A 65 13.49 7.19 11.80
CA MET A 65 13.17 6.19 12.83
C MET A 65 14.41 5.51 13.44
N GLY A 66 15.61 5.65 12.85
CA GLY A 66 16.88 5.25 13.47
C GLY A 66 17.16 3.75 13.58
N ASN A 67 16.32 2.89 12.99
CA ASN A 67 16.37 1.43 13.18
C ASN A 67 17.02 0.65 12.02
N GLY A 68 17.89 1.29 11.23
CA GLY A 68 18.50 0.67 10.04
C GLY A 68 17.50 0.41 8.90
N LEU A 69 16.36 1.11 8.91
CA LEU A 69 15.37 1.05 7.83
C LEU A 69 15.82 1.92 6.66
N GLU A 70 15.76 1.36 5.45
CA GLU A 70 16.16 2.07 4.24
C GLU A 70 15.02 2.04 3.22
N VAL A 71 14.64 3.20 2.69
CA VAL A 71 13.69 3.26 1.57
C VAL A 71 14.45 2.99 0.28
N VAL A 72 14.18 1.84 -0.35
CA VAL A 72 14.89 1.38 -1.56
C VAL A 72 14.14 1.69 -2.86
N TYR A 73 12.86 2.05 -2.77
CA TYR A 73 12.03 2.40 -3.93
C TYR A 73 10.84 3.27 -3.51
N GLY A 74 10.42 4.19 -4.37
CA GLY A 74 9.23 5.02 -4.18
C GLY A 74 8.53 5.32 -5.51
N ASP A 75 7.21 5.22 -5.54
CA ASP A 75 6.44 5.32 -6.77
C ASP A 75 4.97 5.69 -6.55
N THR A 76 4.60 6.88 -7.03
CA THR A 76 3.29 7.53 -6.92
C THR A 76 2.79 7.65 -5.47
N ASP A 77 2.31 6.54 -4.91
CA ASP A 77 1.63 6.39 -3.63
C ASP A 77 2.17 5.19 -2.82
N SER A 78 3.27 4.58 -3.26
CA SER A 78 3.87 3.40 -2.65
C SER A 78 5.38 3.54 -2.46
N MET A 79 5.94 2.82 -1.49
CA MET A 79 7.38 2.71 -1.29
C MET A 79 7.76 1.32 -0.82
N PHE A 80 9.00 0.92 -1.08
CA PHE A 80 9.58 -0.29 -0.52
C PHE A 80 10.63 0.07 0.51
N VAL A 81 10.54 -0.57 1.67
CA VAL A 81 11.47 -0.37 2.79
C VAL A 81 12.21 -1.66 3.03
N HIS A 82 13.53 -1.59 2.99
CA HIS A 82 14.42 -2.66 3.42
C HIS A 82 14.54 -2.63 4.94
N THR A 83 14.15 -3.73 5.58
CA THR A 83 14.10 -3.84 7.04
C THR A 83 15.39 -4.34 7.69
N GLY A 84 16.38 -4.76 6.89
CA GLY A 84 17.65 -5.30 7.39
C GLY A 84 17.54 -6.59 8.20
N THR A 85 16.42 -7.33 8.07
CA THR A 85 16.16 -8.56 8.81
C THR A 85 15.50 -9.61 7.93
N ASP A 86 15.90 -10.86 8.12
CA ASP A 86 15.28 -12.04 7.49
C ASP A 86 14.10 -12.60 8.31
N ASP A 87 13.92 -12.11 9.55
CA ASP A 87 12.78 -12.50 10.38
C ASP A 87 11.50 -11.78 9.93
N LEU A 88 10.53 -12.59 9.49
CA LEU A 88 9.22 -12.13 9.05
C LEU A 88 8.43 -11.44 10.16
N ALA A 89 8.58 -11.86 11.43
CA ALA A 89 7.91 -11.22 12.55
C ALA A 89 8.47 -9.82 12.81
N ALA A 90 9.80 -9.69 12.85
CA ALA A 90 10.48 -8.39 12.94
C ALA A 90 10.12 -7.47 11.75
N ALA A 91 10.14 -7.98 10.51
CA ALA A 91 9.77 -7.19 9.33
C ALA A 91 8.31 -6.66 9.41
N ARG A 92 7.37 -7.48 9.89
CA ARG A 92 5.98 -7.06 10.14
C ARG A 92 5.89 -6.00 11.23
N ALA A 93 6.66 -6.15 12.32
CA ALA A 93 6.69 -5.17 13.40
C ALA A 93 7.21 -3.81 12.90
N SER A 94 8.27 -3.81 12.09
CA SER A 94 8.77 -2.60 11.42
C SER A 94 7.71 -1.96 10.52
N GLY A 95 7.03 -2.74 9.68
CA GLY A 95 5.92 -2.24 8.85
C GLY A 95 4.78 -1.62 9.67
N ALA A 96 4.40 -2.24 10.79
CA ALA A 96 3.38 -1.71 11.70
C ALA A 96 3.83 -0.42 12.39
N ALA A 97 5.11 -0.34 12.79
CA ALA A 97 5.68 0.86 13.38
C ALA A 97 5.68 2.04 12.40
N ILE A 98 6.11 1.80 11.15
CA ILE A 98 6.07 2.80 10.07
C ILE A 98 4.63 3.27 9.84
N LYS A 99 3.70 2.34 9.66
CA LYS A 99 2.26 2.64 9.49
C LYS A 99 1.77 3.59 10.58
N ARG A 100 2.04 3.26 11.83
CA ARG A 100 1.60 4.05 12.98
C ARG A 100 2.18 5.47 12.96
N GLU A 101 3.48 5.63 12.70
CA GLU A 101 4.10 6.96 12.76
C GLU A 101 3.73 7.88 11.59
N VAL A 102 3.49 7.29 10.41
CA VAL A 102 3.03 8.05 9.25
C VAL A 102 1.57 8.44 9.42
N ASN A 103 0.71 7.52 9.84
CA ASN A 103 -0.73 7.79 10.00
C ASN A 103 -1.04 8.83 11.08
N LYS A 104 -0.18 9.03 12.08
CA LYS A 104 -0.34 10.13 13.06
C LYS A 104 -0.30 11.51 12.41
N ARG A 105 0.35 11.66 11.26
CA ARG A 105 0.51 12.95 10.57
C ARG A 105 -0.71 13.35 9.75
N TYR A 106 -1.60 12.42 9.43
CA TYR A 106 -2.68 12.65 8.49
C TYR A 106 -4.03 12.23 9.07
N ARG A 107 -5.05 13.09 8.93
CA ARG A 107 -6.41 12.80 9.40
C ARG A 107 -7.25 12.03 8.38
N LEU A 108 -7.03 12.28 7.09
CA LEU A 108 -7.85 11.76 5.99
C LEU A 108 -7.10 10.79 5.08
N LEU A 109 -5.85 10.47 5.40
CA LEU A 109 -4.99 9.58 4.64
C LEU A 109 -4.46 8.49 5.57
N GLU A 110 -4.53 7.25 5.10
CA GLU A 110 -4.01 6.09 5.81
C GLU A 110 -3.07 5.34 4.87
N ILE A 111 -1.84 5.07 5.32
CA ILE A 111 -0.95 4.13 4.66
C ILE A 111 -1.18 2.72 5.21
N GLU A 112 -0.96 1.72 4.37
CA GLU A 112 -1.15 0.31 4.69
C GLU A 112 0.06 -0.52 4.27
N LEU A 113 0.30 -1.61 5.02
CA LEU A 113 1.28 -2.62 4.63
C LEU A 113 0.64 -3.57 3.60
N ASP A 114 0.99 -3.42 2.32
CA ASP A 114 0.42 -4.24 1.24
C ASP A 114 1.10 -5.62 1.09
N ALA A 115 2.43 -5.66 1.20
CA ALA A 115 3.20 -6.88 0.99
C ALA A 115 4.54 -6.85 1.73
N ILE A 116 5.03 -8.06 2.05
CA ILE A 116 6.40 -8.30 2.47
C ILE A 116 7.04 -9.20 1.41
N PHE A 117 8.23 -8.83 0.97
CA PHE A 117 9.00 -9.57 -0.02
C PHE A 117 10.23 -10.16 0.63
N ARG A 118 10.53 -11.43 0.35
CA ARG A 118 11.80 -12.06 0.75
C ARG A 118 12.96 -11.54 -0.11
N THR A 119 12.69 -11.33 -1.39
CA THR A 119 13.69 -10.88 -2.36
C THR A 119 13.04 -9.90 -3.31
N LEU A 120 13.74 -8.82 -3.62
CA LEU A 120 13.32 -7.77 -4.53
C LEU A 120 14.48 -7.46 -5.49
N LEU A 121 14.22 -7.53 -6.78
CA LEU A 121 15.12 -7.10 -7.84
C LEU A 121 14.53 -5.84 -8.51
N LEU A 122 15.18 -4.70 -8.27
CA LEU A 122 14.82 -3.43 -8.88
C LEU A 122 15.65 -3.21 -10.14
N LEU A 123 15.00 -3.18 -11.32
CA LEU A 123 15.69 -2.91 -12.58
C LEU A 123 15.60 -1.42 -12.96
N LYS A 124 14.38 -0.88 -12.95
CA LYS A 124 14.11 0.56 -13.18
C LYS A 124 12.76 0.94 -12.61
N LYS A 125 12.42 2.24 -12.66
CA LYS A 125 11.09 2.73 -12.27
C LYS A 125 9.98 1.92 -12.97
N LYS A 126 8.99 1.44 -12.20
CA LYS A 126 7.89 0.56 -12.62
C LYS A 126 8.31 -0.81 -13.18
N LYS A 127 9.59 -1.20 -13.09
CA LYS A 127 10.08 -2.53 -13.51
C LYS A 127 10.90 -3.18 -12.40
N TYR A 128 10.24 -4.08 -11.68
CA TYR A 128 10.84 -4.85 -10.61
C TYR A 128 10.23 -6.26 -10.57
N ALA A 129 10.97 -7.20 -10.01
CA ALA A 129 10.52 -8.56 -9.73
C ALA A 129 10.70 -8.84 -8.24
N ALA A 130 9.73 -9.47 -7.60
CA ALA A 130 9.79 -9.72 -6.16
C ALA A 130 9.15 -11.06 -5.79
N ILE A 131 9.73 -11.74 -4.80
CA ILE A 131 9.18 -12.96 -4.21
C ILE A 131 8.35 -12.55 -2.99
N LYS A 132 7.02 -12.50 -3.16
CA LYS A 132 6.08 -12.16 -2.08
C LYS A 132 6.01 -13.29 -1.07
N VAL A 133 6.18 -12.97 0.20
CA VAL A 133 5.96 -13.92 1.30
C VAL A 133 4.47 -14.19 1.41
N ARG A 134 4.05 -15.43 1.11
CA ARG A 134 2.68 -15.87 1.38
C ARG A 134 2.56 -16.15 2.88
N ARG A 135 1.43 -15.78 3.48
CA ARG A 135 1.08 -16.33 4.79
C ARG A 135 1.03 -17.85 4.62
N GLU A 136 1.89 -18.58 5.32
CA GLU A 136 1.64 -19.99 5.57
C GLU A 136 0.29 -20.05 6.30
N LEU A 137 -0.73 -20.57 5.61
CA LEU A 137 -1.83 -21.20 6.30
C LEU A 137 -1.19 -22.39 7.00
N HIS A 138 -1.09 -22.36 8.34
CA HIS A 138 -0.87 -23.58 9.09
C HIS A 138 -1.96 -24.56 8.67
N ALA A 139 -1.62 -25.53 7.83
CA ALA A 139 -2.44 -26.71 7.65
C ALA A 139 -2.47 -27.35 9.05
N VAL A 140 -3.62 -27.25 9.72
CA VAL A 140 -3.88 -28.06 10.89
C VAL A 140 -3.84 -29.50 10.39
N ASN A 141 -2.81 -30.24 10.81
CA ASN A 141 -2.75 -31.68 10.62
C ASN A 141 -4.04 -32.27 11.18
N PHE A 142 -4.91 -32.78 10.31
CA PHE A 142 -5.86 -33.78 10.75
C PHE A 142 -5.04 -35.02 11.05
N ALA A 143 -4.81 -35.25 12.34
CA ALA A 143 -4.38 -36.54 12.84
C ALA A 143 -5.33 -37.60 12.27
N ASN A 144 -4.79 -38.53 11.49
CA ASN A 144 -5.50 -39.77 11.21
C ASN A 144 -5.29 -40.67 12.43
N PRO A 145 -6.34 -41.08 13.17
CA PRO A 145 -6.16 -42.04 14.24
C PRO A 145 -5.71 -43.37 13.61
N SER A 146 -4.69 -43.94 14.23
CA SER A 146 -4.21 -45.30 14.03
C SER A 146 -5.31 -46.35 14.16
N SER A 147 -5.22 -47.37 13.29
CA SER A 147 -5.85 -48.71 13.31
C SER A 147 -7.36 -48.80 13.35
#